data_AF-T0YI44-F1
#
_entry.id   AF-T0YI44-F1
#
_cell.length_a   1.000
_cell.length_b   1.000
_cell.length_c   1.000
_cell.angle_alpha   90.00
_cell.angle_beta   90.00
_cell.angle_gamma   90.00
#
_symmetry.space_group_name_H-M   'P 1'
#
loop_
_entity.id
_entity.type
_entity.pdbx_description
1 polymer ?
#
loop_
_entity_poly.entity_id
_entity_poly.type
_entity_poly.pdbx_seq_one_letter_code
_entity_poly.pdbx_strand_id
1 'polypeptide(L)'
;MDDTANLRPPTALSAIEAETGRLGFGMAGERRVGSLLRTLARSKGKGRFLELGTGTGLSTAWILDGMTPDSSLVTLDNDRTVLDVVERHLGHDPRLRIVCDDGDRFCL
;
A
#
# COMPACT_ATOMS: atom_id res chain seq x y z
N MET A 1 -13.70 -9.44 -21.08
CA MET A 1 -12.61 -10.34 -20.66
C MET A 1 -12.21 -9.88 -19.28
N ASP A 2 -12.27 -10.75 -18.27
CA ASP A 2 -11.87 -10.38 -16.90
C ASP A 2 -10.40 -10.72 -16.68
N ASP A 3 -9.51 -9.77 -16.98
CA ASP A 3 -8.07 -9.97 -16.82
C ASP A 3 -7.61 -9.83 -15.35
N THR A 4 -8.53 -9.73 -14.39
CA THR A 4 -8.17 -9.72 -12.96
C THR A 4 -7.96 -11.13 -12.39
N ALA A 5 -8.44 -12.16 -13.08
CA ALA A 5 -8.41 -13.56 -12.62
C ALA A 5 -7.00 -14.09 -12.30
N ASN A 6 -5.96 -13.55 -12.95
CA ASN A 6 -4.57 -14.01 -12.78
C ASN A 6 -3.70 -13.11 -11.88
N LEU A 7 -4.30 -12.08 -11.26
CA LEU A 7 -3.51 -11.07 -10.55
C LEU A 7 -2.86 -11.58 -9.25
N ARG A 8 -3.33 -12.71 -8.67
CA ARG A 8 -2.78 -13.30 -7.42
C ARG A 8 -2.51 -12.21 -6.36
N PRO A 9 -3.56 -11.63 -5.78
CA PRO A 9 -3.41 -10.48 -4.89
C PRO A 9 -2.65 -10.82 -3.60
N PRO A 10 -2.04 -9.81 -2.94
CA PRO A 10 -1.46 -9.98 -1.61
C PRO A 10 -2.49 -10.51 -0.62
N THR A 11 -2.06 -11.35 0.32
CA THR A 11 -2.95 -12.02 1.29
C THR A 11 -3.79 -11.05 2.12
N ALA A 12 -3.21 -9.89 2.49
CA ALA A 12 -3.88 -8.85 3.26
C ALA A 12 -4.93 -8.05 2.44
N LEU A 13 -4.91 -8.11 1.11
CA LEU A 13 -5.68 -7.20 0.26
C LEU A 13 -7.19 -7.29 0.51
N SER A 14 -7.74 -8.50 0.56
CA SER A 14 -9.19 -8.69 0.76
C SER A 14 -9.67 -8.15 2.11
N ALA A 15 -8.85 -8.23 3.16
CA ALA A 15 -9.18 -7.69 4.47
C ALA A 15 -9.17 -6.16 4.47
N ILE A 16 -8.17 -5.56 3.80
CA ILE A 16 -8.07 -4.11 3.62
C ILE A 16 -9.24 -3.59 2.76
N GLU A 17 -9.61 -4.28 1.68
CA GLU A 17 -10.77 -3.92 0.84
C GLU A 17 -12.08 -3.91 1.65
N ALA A 18 -12.27 -4.91 2.52
CA ALA A 18 -13.45 -4.97 3.38
C ALA A 18 -13.52 -3.79 4.37
N GLU A 19 -12.39 -3.41 4.98
CA GLU A 19 -12.34 -2.24 5.87
C GLU A 19 -12.49 -0.92 5.10
N THR A 20 -11.92 -0.84 3.90
CA THR A 20 -12.10 0.31 2.99
C THR A 20 -13.58 0.52 2.68
N GLY A 21 -14.30 -0.56 2.38
CA GLY A 21 -15.76 -0.52 2.19
C GLY A 21 -16.53 -0.12 3.45
N ARG A 22 -16.15 -0.64 4.63
CA ARG A 22 -16.77 -0.26 5.92
C ARG A 22 -16.57 1.21 6.26
N LEU A 23 -15.41 1.78 5.93
CA LEU A 23 -15.11 3.19 6.17
C LEU A 23 -15.75 4.11 5.12
N GLY A 24 -16.29 3.57 4.03
CA GLY A 24 -16.83 4.37 2.93
C GLY A 24 -15.75 5.16 2.19
N PHE A 25 -14.49 4.71 2.22
CA PHE A 25 -13.38 5.41 1.59
C PHE A 25 -13.45 5.27 0.06
N GLY A 26 -13.92 6.33 -0.61
CA GLY A 26 -14.25 6.31 -2.05
C GLY A 26 -13.07 6.49 -3.01
N MET A 27 -11.86 6.73 -2.50
CA MET A 27 -10.64 6.98 -3.32
C MET A 27 -9.75 5.73 -3.45
N ALA A 28 -10.33 4.54 -3.32
CA ALA A 28 -9.62 3.27 -3.35
C ALA A 28 -8.99 2.98 -4.73
N GLY A 29 -7.73 2.55 -4.74
CA GLY A 29 -7.03 2.15 -5.97
C GLY A 29 -7.52 0.81 -6.54
N GLU A 30 -7.48 0.66 -7.87
CA GLU A 30 -7.89 -0.57 -8.56
C GLU A 30 -6.83 -1.68 -8.47
N ARG A 31 -7.28 -2.94 -8.40
CA ARG A 31 -6.39 -4.13 -8.37
C ARG A 31 -5.38 -4.19 -9.52
N ARG A 32 -5.76 -3.69 -10.71
CA ARG A 32 -4.87 -3.66 -11.89
C ARG A 32 -3.70 -2.70 -11.68
N VAL A 33 -3.97 -1.53 -11.12
CA VAL A 33 -2.94 -0.55 -10.73
C VAL A 33 -2.05 -1.15 -9.65
N GLY A 34 -2.64 -1.81 -8.64
CA GLY A 34 -1.89 -2.57 -7.63
C GLY A 34 -0.91 -3.57 -8.25
N SER A 35 -1.37 -4.42 -9.18
CA SER A 35 -0.49 -5.38 -9.84
C SER A 35 0.61 -4.73 -10.68
N LEU A 36 0.37 -3.56 -11.27
CA LEU A 36 1.40 -2.78 -11.94
C LEU A 36 2.45 -2.27 -10.93
N LEU A 37 2.00 -1.67 -9.81
CA LEU A 37 2.89 -1.20 -8.74
C LEU A 37 3.76 -2.33 -8.19
N ARG A 38 3.19 -3.52 -7.98
CA ARG A 38 3.95 -4.72 -7.59
C ARG A 38 5.08 -5.02 -8.58
N THR A 39 4.77 -4.99 -9.88
CA THR A 39 5.74 -5.26 -10.95
C THR A 39 6.87 -4.23 -10.94
N LEU A 40 6.54 -2.94 -10.77
CA LEU A 40 7.50 -1.85 -10.68
C LEU A 40 8.36 -1.93 -9.41
N ALA A 41 7.77 -2.27 -8.27
CA ALA A 41 8.52 -2.46 -7.02
C ALA A 41 9.52 -3.62 -7.16
N ARG A 42 9.12 -4.70 -7.85
CA ARG A 42 9.98 -5.87 -8.08
C ARG A 42 11.14 -5.59 -9.04
N SER A 43 10.97 -4.72 -10.02
CA SER A 43 12.02 -4.38 -11.00
C SER A 43 13.17 -3.59 -10.37
N LYS A 44 12.95 -2.99 -9.19
CA LYS A 44 13.96 -2.26 -8.42
C LYS A 44 14.34 -3.03 -7.14
N GLY A 45 15.27 -3.98 -7.28
CA GLY A 45 15.85 -4.67 -6.12
C GLY A 45 16.53 -3.71 -5.15
N LYS A 46 16.43 -4.00 -3.83
CA LYS A 46 16.93 -3.13 -2.74
C LYS A 46 16.43 -1.68 -2.82
N GLY A 47 15.23 -1.49 -3.37
CA GLY A 47 14.64 -0.19 -3.60
C GLY A 47 14.24 0.50 -2.30
N ARG A 48 14.35 1.83 -2.29
CA ARG A 48 13.77 2.70 -1.27
C ARG A 48 12.59 3.42 -1.92
N PHE A 49 11.40 3.17 -1.40
CA PHE A 49 10.14 3.65 -1.95
C PHE A 49 9.51 4.67 -1.00
N LEU A 50 8.84 5.66 -1.58
CA LEU A 50 8.01 6.62 -0.89
C LEU A 50 6.61 6.57 -1.54
N GLU A 51 5.60 6.41 -0.71
CA GLU A 51 4.19 6.50 -1.08
C GLU A 51 3.60 7.74 -0.39
N LEU A 52 3.02 8.65 -1.18
CA LEU A 52 2.31 9.84 -0.71
C LEU A 52 0.83 9.64 -1.00
N GLY A 53 0.01 9.61 0.03
CA GLY A 53 -1.39 9.17 -0.04
C GLY A 53 -1.50 7.65 0.13
N THR A 54 -1.34 7.19 1.37
CA THR A 54 -1.51 5.78 1.74
C THR A 54 -2.94 5.30 1.54
N GLY A 55 -3.93 6.14 1.83
CA GLY A 55 -5.31 5.71 2.05
C GLY A 55 -5.36 4.56 3.05
N THR A 56 -6.22 3.58 2.80
CA THR A 56 -6.36 2.38 3.65
C THR A 56 -5.26 1.34 3.44
N GLY A 57 -4.30 1.58 2.54
CA GLY A 57 -3.17 0.69 2.30
C GLY A 57 -3.34 -0.34 1.18
N LEU A 58 -4.31 -0.16 0.28
CA LEU A 58 -4.49 -1.05 -0.88
C LEU A 58 -3.22 -1.08 -1.74
N SER A 59 -2.74 0.09 -2.18
CA SER A 59 -1.50 0.20 -2.97
C SER A 59 -0.27 -0.27 -2.18
N THR A 60 -0.18 0.11 -0.90
CA THR A 60 0.88 -0.32 0.02
C THR A 60 1.04 -1.84 0.04
N ALA A 61 -0.06 -2.59 0.13
CA ALA A 61 -0.04 -4.06 0.13
C ALA A 61 0.61 -4.64 -1.14
N TRP A 62 0.30 -4.05 -2.31
CA TRP A 62 0.88 -4.50 -3.58
C TRP A 62 2.36 -4.12 -3.73
N ILE A 63 2.75 -2.93 -3.26
CA ILE A 63 4.15 -2.52 -3.28
C ILE A 63 4.99 -3.45 -2.39
N LEU A 64 4.54 -3.74 -1.17
CA LEU A 64 5.23 -4.64 -0.24
C LEU A 64 5.37 -6.07 -0.80
N ASP A 65 4.33 -6.59 -1.47
CA ASP A 65 4.37 -7.91 -2.13
C ASP A 65 5.41 -7.97 -3.27
N GLY A 66 5.66 -6.84 -3.92
CA GLY A 66 6.66 -6.73 -5.00
C GLY A 66 8.09 -6.50 -4.52
N MET A 67 8.25 -5.87 -3.35
CA MET A 67 9.54 -5.52 -2.79
C MET A 67 10.41 -6.75 -2.47
N THR A 68 11.73 -6.60 -2.65
CA THR A 68 12.70 -7.55 -2.11
C THR A 68 12.84 -7.41 -0.58
N PRO A 69 13.39 -8.41 0.14
CA PRO A 69 13.61 -8.32 1.59
C PRO A 69 14.47 -7.13 2.03
N ASP A 70 15.43 -6.74 1.20
CA ASP A 70 16.36 -5.62 1.44
C ASP A 70 15.79 -4.25 1.02
N SER A 71 14.54 -4.18 0.59
CA SER A 71 13.88 -2.92 0.21
C SER A 71 13.19 -2.27 1.43
N SER A 72 12.95 -0.96 1.37
CA SER A 72 12.17 -0.23 2.39
C SER A 72 11.07 0.63 1.75
N LEU A 73 9.92 0.73 2.40
CA LEU A 73 8.81 1.61 2.02
C LEU A 73 8.47 2.55 3.17
N VAL A 74 8.49 3.85 2.89
CA VAL A 74 7.82 4.85 3.72
C VAL A 74 6.49 5.18 3.06
N THR A 75 5.40 5.05 3.81
CA THR A 75 4.07 5.46 3.36
C THR A 75 3.52 6.54 4.27
N LEU A 76 2.85 7.52 3.67
CA LEU A 76 2.39 8.72 4.36
C LEU A 76 0.97 9.10 3.94
N ASP A 77 0.15 9.39 4.93
CA ASP A 77 -1.17 10.02 4.78
C ASP A 77 -1.39 10.99 5.95
N ASN A 78 -2.29 11.95 5.78
CA ASN A 78 -2.63 12.90 6.84
C ASN A 78 -3.86 12.48 7.65
N ASP A 79 -4.58 11.45 7.22
CA ASP A 79 -5.72 10.89 7.94
C ASP A 79 -5.34 9.65 8.76
N ARG A 80 -5.32 9.79 10.09
CA ARG A 80 -5.05 8.68 11.01
C ARG A 80 -6.03 7.51 10.83
N THR A 81 -7.29 7.79 10.49
CA THR A 81 -8.36 6.78 10.37
C THR A 81 -8.01 5.72 9.32
N VAL A 82 -7.47 6.15 8.18
CA VAL A 82 -7.09 5.22 7.12
C VAL A 82 -5.76 4.53 7.43
N LEU A 83 -4.83 5.21 8.11
CA LEU A 83 -3.56 4.63 8.55
C LEU A 83 -3.75 3.53 9.62
N ASP A 84 -4.78 3.61 10.46
CA ASP A 84 -5.09 2.56 11.43
C ASP A 84 -5.45 1.22 10.76
N VAL A 85 -5.94 1.24 9.50
CA VAL A 85 -6.12 0.02 8.69
C VAL A 85 -4.75 -0.57 8.31
N VAL A 86 -3.83 0.28 7.88
CA VAL A 86 -2.48 -0.11 7.46
C VAL A 86 -1.70 -0.70 8.64
N GLU A 87 -1.75 -0.07 9.80
CA GLU A 87 -1.09 -0.58 11.01
C GLU A 87 -1.61 -1.98 11.38
N ARG A 88 -2.93 -2.20 11.31
CA ARG A 88 -3.55 -3.49 11.66
C ARG A 88 -3.22 -4.62 10.69
N HIS A 89 -3.17 -4.36 9.38
CA HIS A 89 -2.99 -5.42 8.37
C HIS A 89 -1.56 -5.56 7.84
N LEU A 90 -0.76 -4.49 7.87
CA LEU A 90 0.57 -4.45 7.26
C LEU A 90 1.68 -4.03 8.24
N GLY A 91 1.34 -3.46 9.41
CA GLY A 91 2.31 -2.93 10.37
C GLY A 91 3.34 -3.92 10.91
N HIS A 92 3.10 -5.23 10.75
CA HIS A 92 4.07 -6.28 11.06
C HIS A 92 5.23 -6.41 10.06
N ASP A 93 5.16 -5.78 8.87
CA ASP A 93 6.20 -5.92 7.85
C ASP A 93 7.37 -5.00 8.23
N PRO A 94 8.57 -5.55 8.51
CA PRO A 94 9.70 -4.75 8.98
C PRO A 94 10.24 -3.78 7.91
N ARG A 95 9.82 -3.94 6.65
CA ARG A 95 10.21 -3.06 5.54
C ARG A 95 9.33 -1.81 5.47
N LEU A 96 8.20 -1.79 6.18
CA LEU A 96 7.22 -0.71 6.15
C LEU A 96 7.45 0.28 7.30
N ARG A 97 7.45 1.57 6.95
CA ARG A 97 7.32 2.68 7.91
C ARG A 97 6.09 3.49 7.56
N ILE A 98 5.18 3.61 8.52
CA ILE A 98 3.94 4.39 8.40
C ILE A 98 4.14 5.76 9.04
N VAL A 99 3.76 6.82 8.34
CA VAL A 99 3.88 8.20 8.83
C VAL A 99 2.52 8.89 8.70
N CYS A 100 2.06 9.51 9.80
CA CYS A 100 0.89 10.35 9.82
C CYS A 100 1.34 11.82 9.81
N ASP A 101 1.45 12.41 8.62
CA ASP A 101 1.85 13.81 8.46
C ASP A 101 1.35 14.35 7.11
N ASP A 102 1.48 15.64 6.92
CA ASP A 102 1.25 16.27 5.63
C ASP A 102 2.41 15.98 4.65
N GLY A 103 2.08 15.74 3.38
CA GLY A 103 3.05 15.34 2.37
C GLY A 103 4.06 16.44 2.02
N ASP A 104 3.61 17.70 1.98
CA ASP A 104 4.49 18.83 1.71
C ASP A 104 5.44 19.03 2.90
N ARG A 105 4.90 18.94 4.12
CA ARG A 105 5.71 19.05 5.35
C ARG A 105 6.75 17.93 5.50
N PHE A 106 6.45 16.73 5.02
CA PHE A 106 7.39 15.61 5.09
C PHE A 106 8.53 15.72 4.05
N CYS A 107 8.27 16.31 2.89
CA CYS A 107 9.21 16.34 1.77
C CYS A 107 10.07 17.61 1.69
N LEU A 108 9.69 18.69 2.39
CA LEU A 108 10.39 19.99 2.43
C LEU A 108 11.22 20.16 3.71
#